data_AF-X1FFJ3-F1
#
_entry.id   AF-X1FFJ3-F1
#
_cell.length_a   1.000
_cell.length_b   1.000
_cell.length_c   1.000
_cell.angle_alpha   90.00
_cell.angle_beta   90.00
_cell.angle_gamma   90.00
#
_symmetry.space_group_name_H-M   'P 1'
#
loop_
_entity.id
_entity.type
_entity.pdbx_description
1 polymer ?
#
loop_
_entity_poly.entity_id
_entity_poly.type
_entity_poly.pdbx_seq_one_letter_code
_entity_poly.pdbx_strand_id
1 'polypeptide(L)'
;MAKEPKKFNELFHDTLKDIYFAEKKILSTLPKMAKAAQSEELKAAFEKHYTETEGQIERLEKVFAVIEKKPQGKTCAAIVGITDEGAEIMGE
;
A
#
# COMPACT_ATOMS: atom_id res chain seq x y z
N MET A 1 -26.01 -15.25 -2.26
CA MET A 1 -25.75 -15.64 -3.67
C MET A 1 -24.26 -15.54 -3.90
N ALA A 2 -23.60 -16.61 -4.35
CA ALA A 2 -22.18 -16.56 -4.70
C ALA A 2 -22.00 -15.61 -5.89
N LYS A 3 -21.06 -14.66 -5.82
CA LYS A 3 -20.70 -13.82 -6.97
C LYS A 3 -20.21 -14.74 -8.09
N GLU A 4 -20.62 -14.46 -9.33
CA GLU A 4 -20.04 -15.11 -10.51
C GLU A 4 -18.50 -15.00 -10.47
N PRO A 5 -17.78 -16.05 -10.91
CA PRO A 5 -16.33 -16.04 -10.92
C PRO A 5 -15.84 -14.94 -11.86
N LYS A 6 -15.04 -14.02 -11.32
CA LYS A 6 -14.43 -12.92 -12.09
C LYS A 6 -13.55 -13.47 -13.19
N LYS A 7 -13.51 -12.78 -14.33
CA LYS A 7 -12.51 -13.04 -15.36
C LYS A 7 -11.13 -12.63 -14.87
N PHE A 8 -10.07 -13.23 -15.40
CA PHE A 8 -8.68 -12.91 -15.00
C PHE A 8 -8.36 -11.41 -15.09
N ASN A 9 -8.83 -10.71 -16.12
CA ASN A 9 -8.60 -9.28 -16.27
C ASN A 9 -9.29 -8.44 -15.19
N GLU A 10 -10.47 -8.87 -14.74
CA GLU A 10 -11.20 -8.20 -13.66
C GLU A 10 -10.51 -8.45 -12.32
N LEU A 11 -10.07 -9.69 -12.08
CA LEU A 11 -9.31 -10.04 -10.90
C LEU A 11 -8.00 -9.25 -10.83
N PHE A 12 -7.24 -9.20 -11.92
CA PHE A 12 -6.01 -8.42 -12.03
C PHE A 12 -6.23 -6.93 -11.76
N HIS A 13 -7.26 -6.34 -12.39
CA HIS A 13 -7.58 -4.94 -12.17
C HIS A 13 -7.99 -4.67 -10.71
N ASP A 14 -8.80 -5.54 -10.10
CA ASP A 14 -9.20 -5.37 -8.71
C ASP A 14 -8.04 -5.52 -7.73
N THR A 15 -7.14 -6.48 -7.93
CA THR A 15 -5.95 -6.63 -7.09
C THR A 15 -4.98 -5.46 -7.28
N LEU A 16 -4.90 -4.89 -8.50
CA LEU A 16 -4.11 -3.68 -8.76
C LEU A 16 -4.66 -2.48 -7.97
N LYS A 17 -5.98 -2.33 -7.86
CA LYS A 17 -6.60 -1.30 -7.02
C LYS A 17 -6.34 -1.52 -5.52
N ASP A 18 -6.39 -2.78 -5.09
CA ASP A 18 -6.18 -3.14 -3.68
C ASP A 18 -4.72 -2.85 -3.27
N ILE A 19 -3.72 -3.22 -4.09
CA ILE A 19 -2.31 -2.90 -3.80
C ILE A 19 -2.01 -1.41 -3.94
N TYR A 20 -2.63 -0.71 -4.89
CA TYR A 20 -2.44 0.75 -5.02
C TYR A 20 -2.96 1.51 -3.80
N PHE A 21 -4.07 1.07 -3.21
CA PHE A 21 -4.51 1.60 -1.92
C PHE A 21 -3.52 1.26 -0.81
N ALA A 22 -3.01 0.04 -0.78
CA ALA A 22 -2.04 -0.40 0.22
C ALA A 22 -0.76 0.42 0.19
N GLU A 23 -0.15 0.64 -0.98
CA GLU A 23 1.07 1.44 -1.07
C GLU A 23 0.85 2.88 -0.60
N LYS A 24 -0.30 3.49 -0.94
CA LYS A 24 -0.63 4.84 -0.43
C LYS A 24 -0.80 4.87 1.09
N LYS A 25 -1.42 3.84 1.67
CA LYS A 25 -1.57 3.72 3.12
C LYS A 25 -0.21 3.53 3.79
N ILE A 26 0.64 2.62 3.26
CA ILE A 26 2.03 2.39 3.71
C ILE A 26 2.81 3.69 3.67
N LEU A 27 2.78 4.43 2.55
CA LEU A 27 3.47 5.70 2.38
C LEU A 27 3.10 6.70 3.49
N SER A 28 1.81 6.77 3.85
CA SER A 28 1.34 7.65 4.93
C SER A 28 1.73 7.19 6.34
N THR A 29 1.98 5.89 6.53
CA THR A 29 2.30 5.28 7.82
C THR A 29 3.80 5.28 8.11
N LEU A 30 4.65 5.10 7.09
CA LEU A 30 6.11 4.97 7.27
C LEU A 30 6.77 6.14 8.02
N PRO A 31 6.40 7.42 7.81
CA PRO A 31 6.98 8.52 8.58
C PRO A 31 6.70 8.43 10.08
N LYS A 32 5.54 7.87 10.48
CA LYS A 32 5.18 7.65 11.88
C LYS A 32 6.04 6.54 12.49
N MET A 33 6.22 5.44 11.74
CA MET A 33 7.08 4.33 12.13
C MET A 33 8.55 4.75 12.29
N ALA A 34 9.07 5.55 11.34
CA ALA A 34 10.40 6.14 11.43
C ALA A 34 10.57 7.01 12.69
N LYS A 35 9.54 7.79 13.06
CA LYS A 35 9.56 8.64 14.25
C LYS A 35 9.50 7.85 15.56
N ALA A 36 8.75 6.75 15.59
CA ALA A 36 8.61 5.89 16.76
C ALA A 36 9.82 4.98 16.99
N ALA A 37 10.60 4.69 15.94
CA ALA A 37 11.78 3.85 16.02
C ALA A 37 12.88 4.48 16.90
N GLN A 38 13.39 3.71 17.86
CA GLN A 38 14.50 4.12 18.73
C GLN A 38 15.88 3.72 18.17
N SER A 39 15.92 2.76 17.24
CA SER A 39 17.15 2.36 16.55
C SER A 39 17.33 3.19 15.29
N GLU A 40 18.51 3.80 15.14
CA GLU A 40 18.86 4.58 13.94
C GLU A 40 18.85 3.72 12.67
N GLU A 41 19.24 2.45 12.77
CA GLU A 41 19.19 1.51 11.63
C GLU A 41 17.75 1.24 11.21
N LEU A 42 16.85 1.05 12.18
CA LEU A 42 15.43 0.81 11.91
C LEU A 42 14.76 2.05 11.31
N LYS A 43 15.09 3.24 11.84
CA LYS A 43 14.61 4.51 11.30
C LYS A 43 15.05 4.70 9.85
N ALA A 44 16.34 4.49 9.55
CA ALA A 44 16.86 4.57 8.20
C ALA A 44 16.19 3.55 7.26
N ALA A 45 15.86 2.35 7.75
CA ALA A 45 15.12 1.36 6.97
C ALA A 45 13.71 1.85 6.60
N PHE A 46 12.97 2.48 7.52
CA PHE A 46 11.66 3.07 7.22
C PHE A 46 11.74 4.24 6.24
N GLU A 47 12.73 5.13 6.39
CA GLU A 47 12.96 6.25 5.47
C GLU A 47 13.33 5.76 4.07
N LYS A 48 14.19 4.74 3.97
CA LYS A 48 14.51 4.10 2.69
C LYS A 48 13.25 3.48 2.07
N HIS A 49 12.47 2.77 2.86
CA HIS A 49 11.26 2.12 2.38
C HIS A 49 10.23 3.15 1.87
N TYR A 50 10.15 4.34 2.49
CA TYR A 50 9.29 5.43 2.03
C TYR A 50 9.60 5.81 0.57
N THR A 51 10.87 6.06 0.26
CA THR A 51 11.30 6.39 -1.11
C THR A 51 11.06 5.23 -2.08
N GLU A 52 11.25 3.98 -1.64
CA GLU A 52 10.93 2.81 -2.45
C GLU A 52 9.42 2.74 -2.77
N THR A 53 8.56 3.04 -1.78
CA THR A 53 7.11 3.05 -1.92
C THR A 53 6.61 4.16 -2.84
N GLU A 54 7.22 5.36 -2.84
CA GLU A 54 6.93 6.39 -3.84
C GLU A 54 7.16 5.87 -5.26
N GLY A 55 8.32 5.25 -5.48
CA GLY A 55 8.65 4.64 -6.77
C GLY A 55 7.74 3.45 -7.13
N GLN A 56 7.22 2.71 -6.15
CA GLN A 56 6.25 1.63 -6.37
C GLN A 56 4.89 2.19 -6.80
N ILE A 57 4.41 3.27 -6.18
CA ILE A 57 3.18 3.98 -6.57
C ILE A 57 3.29 4.48 -8.02
N GLU A 58 4.40 5.12 -8.38
CA GLU A 58 4.62 5.57 -9.77
C GLU A 58 4.61 4.39 -10.77
N ARG A 59 5.19 3.24 -10.40
CA ARG A 59 5.14 2.04 -11.24
C ARG A 59 3.71 1.53 -11.40
N LEU A 60 2.91 1.52 -10.33
CA LEU A 60 1.49 1.14 -10.40
C LEU A 60 0.71 2.08 -11.32
N GLU A 61 0.97 3.38 -11.26
CA GLU A 61 0.34 4.37 -12.16
C GLU A 61 0.68 4.13 -13.63
N LYS A 62 1.92 3.75 -13.92
CA LYS A 62 2.32 3.29 -15.27
C LYS A 62 1.56 2.04 -15.69
N VAL A 63 1.39 1.06 -14.80
CA VAL A 63 0.61 -0.16 -15.08
C VAL A 63 -0.86 0.18 -15.38
N PHE A 64 -1.48 1.06 -14.59
CA PHE A 64 -2.84 1.56 -14.85
C PHE A 64 -2.95 2.21 -16.24
N ALA A 65 -1.96 3.02 -16.64
CA ALA A 65 -1.92 3.62 -17.97
C ALA A 65 -1.81 2.56 -19.09
N VAL A 66 -0.96 1.54 -18.92
CA VAL A 66 -0.78 0.44 -19.90
C VAL A 66 -2.08 -0.34 -20.14
N ILE A 67 -2.90 -0.52 -19.10
CA ILE A 67 -4.19 -1.21 -19.21
C ILE A 67 -5.37 -0.26 -19.53
N GLU A 68 -5.08 1.01 -19.83
CA GLU A 68 -6.05 2.07 -20.13
C GLU A 68 -7.13 2.24 -19.04
N LYS A 69 -6.72 2.13 -17.76
CA LYS A 69 -7.57 2.35 -16.59
C LYS A 69 -7.05 3.53 -15.78
N LYS A 70 -7.96 4.24 -15.12
CA LYS A 70 -7.56 5.30 -14.18
C LYS A 70 -7.01 4.67 -12.90
N PRO A 71 -5.89 5.18 -12.35
CA PRO A 71 -5.41 4.77 -11.03
C PRO A 71 -6.48 5.07 -9.99
N GLN A 72 -6.97 4.03 -9.31
CA GLN A 72 -7.94 4.16 -8.25
C GLN A 72 -7.67 3.13 -7.17
N GLY A 73 -7.52 3.60 -5.93
CA GLY A 73 -7.43 2.71 -4.78
C GLY A 73 -8.80 2.15 -4.44
N LYS A 74 -8.87 0.86 -4.12
CA LYS A 74 -9.99 0.27 -3.42
C LYS A 74 -9.51 -0.10 -2.02
N THR A 75 -10.30 0.24 -1.00
CA THR A 75 -9.93 -0.02 0.39
C THR A 75 -9.52 -1.47 0.56
N CYS A 76 -8.28 -1.67 1.00
CA CYS A 76 -7.71 -2.96 1.31
C CYS A 76 -7.79 -3.16 2.83
N ALA A 77 -8.66 -4.05 3.31
CA ALA A 77 -8.81 -4.28 4.74
C ALA A 77 -7.53 -4.86 5.37
N ALA A 78 -6.77 -5.65 4.60
CA ALA A 78 -5.54 -6.28 5.08
C ALA A 78 -4.47 -5.24 5.47
N ILE A 79 -4.20 -4.27 4.60
CA ILE A 79 -3.19 -3.25 4.92
C ILE A 79 -3.64 -2.30 6.02
N VAL A 80 -4.95 -2.01 6.10
CA VAL A 80 -5.50 -1.22 7.23
C VAL A 80 -5.20 -1.94 8.53
N GLY A 81 -5.56 -3.23 8.64
CA GLY A 81 -5.26 -4.05 9.82
C GLY A 81 -3.77 -4.08 10.17
N ILE A 82 -2.89 -4.33 9.20
CA ILE A 82 -1.43 -4.36 9.43
C ILE A 82 -0.92 -3.01 9.95
N THR A 83 -1.39 -1.90 9.38
CA THR A 83 -0.94 -0.56 9.83
C THR A 83 -1.54 -0.16 11.18
N ASP A 84 -2.74 -0.65 11.50
CA ASP A 84 -3.39 -0.40 12.78
C ASP A 84 -2.70 -1.20 13.90
N GLU A 85 -2.34 -2.46 13.66
CA GLU A 85 -1.49 -3.25 14.56
C GLU A 85 -0.13 -2.55 14.81
N GLY A 86 0.47 -1.98 13.75
CA GLY A 86 1.68 -1.17 13.88
C GLY A 86 1.47 0.08 14.75
N ALA A 87 0.33 0.75 14.61
CA ALA A 87 -0.03 1.92 15.41
C ALA A 87 -0.18 1.57 16.91
N GLU A 88 -0.83 0.44 17.21
CA GLU A 88 -0.96 -0.06 18.58
C GLU A 88 0.41 -0.31 19.24
N ILE A 89 1.37 -0.88 18.51
CA ILE A 89 2.74 -1.12 19.00
C ILE A 89 3.47 0.21 19.28
N MET A 90 3.24 1.23 18.46
CA MET A 90 3.81 2.56 18.65
C MET A 90 3.14 3.37 19.77
N GLY A 91 1.97 2.93 20.24
CA GLY A 91 1.14 3.66 21.21
C GLY A 91 0.41 4.87 20.62
N GLU A 92 0.06 4.83 19.33
CA GLU A 92 -0.77 5.84 18.64
C GLU A 92 -2.27 5.59 18.76
#